data_AF-A0A950MF24-F1
#
_entry.id   AF-A0A950MF24-F1
#
_cell.length_a   1.000
_cell.length_b   1.000
_cell.length_c   1.000
_cell.angle_alpha   90.00
_cell.angle_beta   90.00
_cell.angle_gamma   90.00
#
_symmetry.space_group_name_H-M   'P 1'
#
loop_
_entity.id
_entity.type
_entity.pdbx_description
1 polymer ?
#
loop_
_entity_poly.entity_id
_entity_poly.type
_entity_poly.pdbx_seq_one_letter_code
_entity_poly.pdbx_strand_id
1 'polypeptide(L)' 'MTCDLTLRDVRSVARIVNLAARFNCRCVHVSANADTLVSARFAFSGNEIALARLRAQIDRIVAYETVVQ' A
#
# COMPACT_ATOMS: atom_id res chain seq x y z
N MET A 1 10.49 4.26 3.51
CA MET A 1 9.47 4.86 2.63
C MET A 1 8.15 4.92 3.38
N THR A 2 7.48 6.07 3.39
CA THR A 2 6.13 6.23 3.94
C THR A 2 5.14 6.55 2.83
N CYS A 3 3.92 6.01 2.91
CA CYS A 3 2.88 6.21 1.91
C CYS A 3 1.52 6.37 2.60
N ASP A 4 0.85 7.48 2.31
CA ASP A 4 -0.52 7.74 2.73
C ASP A 4 -1.45 7.44 1.53
N LEU A 5 -2.38 6.51 1.70
CA LEU A 5 -3.25 5.99 0.64
C LEU A 5 -4.72 6.05 1.07
N THR A 6 -5.60 6.38 0.13
CA THR A 6 -7.05 6.20 0.29
C THR A 6 -7.48 5.09 -0.65
N LEU A 7 -8.08 4.05 -0.09
CA LEU A 7 -8.44 2.80 -0.75
C LEU A 7 -9.95 2.57 -0.63
N ARG A 8 -10.52 1.76 -1.52
CA ARG A 8 -11.96 1.42 -1.42
C ARG A 8 -12.27 0.33 -0.39
N ASP A 9 -11.34 -0.59 -0.15
CA ASP A 9 -11.57 -1.78 0.66
C ASP A 9 -10.35 -2.08 1.55
N VAL A 10 -10.60 -2.58 2.76
CA VAL A 10 -9.58 -3.08 3.70
C VAL A 10 -8.79 -4.25 3.09
N ARG A 11 -9.37 -5.01 2.16
CA ARG A 11 -8.66 -6.06 1.42
C ARG A 11 -7.46 -5.53 0.64
N SER A 12 -7.54 -4.30 0.15
CA SER A 12 -6.43 -3.64 -0.55
C SER A 12 -5.28 -3.31 0.40
N VAL A 13 -5.59 -2.96 1.66
CA VAL A 13 -4.57 -2.80 2.73
C VAL A 13 -3.80 -4.10 2.92
N ALA A 14 -4.51 -5.23 3.09
CA ALA A 14 -3.88 -6.54 3.28
C ALA A 14 -3.02 -6.95 2.07
N ARG A 15 -3.50 -6.66 0.85
CA ARG A 15 -2.77 -6.94 -0.39
C ARG A 15 -1.47 -6.13 -0.48
N ILE A 16 -1.47 -4.87 -0.08
CA ILE A 16 -0.28 -4.01 -0.04
C ILE A 16 0.74 -4.53 1.00
N VAL A 17 0.29 -4.95 2.18
CA VAL A 17 1.17 -5.55 3.20
C VAL A 17 1.82 -6.84 2.68
N ASN A 18 1.04 -7.71 2.05
CA ASN A 18 1.56 -8.95 1.44
C ASN A 18 2.55 -8.67 0.31
N LEU A 19 2.31 -7.64 -0.50
CA LEU A 19 3.25 -7.20 -1.53
C LEU A 19 4.57 -6.72 -0.94
N ALA A 20 4.54 -5.96 0.15
CA ALA A 20 5.76 -5.53 0.83
C ALA A 20 6.60 -6.74 1.26
N ALA A 21 5.99 -7.76 1.87
CA ALA A 21 6.68 -8.98 2.26
C ALA A 21 7.33 -9.70 1.06
N ARG A 22 6.65 -9.78 -0.09
CA ARG A 22 7.19 -10.38 -1.34
C ARG A 22 8.42 -9.63 -1.88
N PHE A 23 8.48 -8.32 -1.68
CA PHE A 23 9.62 -7.50 -2.08
C PHE A 23 10.72 -7.43 -1.00
N ASN A 24 10.68 -8.27 0.04
CA ASN A 24 11.59 -8.18 1.19
C ASN A 24 11.56 -6.80 1.87
N CYS A 25 10.43 -6.11 1.79
CA CYS A 25 10.18 -4.86 2.48
C CYS A 25 9.36 -5.14 3.74
N ARG A 26 9.81 -4.64 4.88
CA ARG A 26 9.08 -4.77 6.15
C ARG A 26 8.07 -3.65 6.27
N CYS A 27 6.81 -3.99 6.53
CA CYS A 27 5.81 -3.02 6.96
C CYS A 27 5.98 -2.76 8.47
N VAL A 28 6.20 -1.51 8.84
CA VAL A 28 6.52 -1.07 10.21
C VAL A 28 5.28 -0.52 10.91
N HIS A 29 4.39 0.12 10.16
CA HIS A 29 3.18 0.71 10.69
C HIS A 29 2.07 0.71 9.65
N VAL A 30 0.86 0.36 10.09
CA VAL A 30 -0.39 0.46 9.33
C VAL A 30 -1.44 1.09 10.25
N SER A 31 -1.98 2.25 9.86
CA SER A 31 -3.20 2.79 10.47
C SER A 31 -4.27 2.90 9.40
N ALA A 32 -5.39 2.21 9.57
CA ALA A 32 -6.52 2.26 8.66
C ALA A 32 -7.76 2.76 9.40
N ASN A 33 -8.45 3.77 8.86
CA ASN A 33 -9.80 4.14 9.30
C ASN A 33 -10.79 3.70 8.21
N ALA A 34 -11.79 2.91 8.58
CA ALA A 34 -12.76 2.33 7.66
C ALA A 34 -14.09 3.06 7.81
N ASP A 35 -14.31 4.02 6.90
CA ASP A 35 -15.60 4.71 6.72
C ASP A 35 -16.15 4.32 5.32
N THR A 36 -16.77 5.23 4.56
CA THR A 36 -17.10 4.99 3.14
C THR A 36 -15.87 4.71 2.26
N LEU A 37 -14.69 5.14 2.69
CA LEU A 37 -13.37 4.84 2.12
C LEU A 37 -12.40 4.45 3.24
N VAL A 38 -11.35 3.71 2.87
CA VAL A 38 -10.31 3.25 3.80
C VAL A 38 -9.06 4.13 3.65
N SER A 39 -8.81 5.02 4.61
CA SER A 39 -7.57 5.79 4.65
C SER A 39 -6.50 5.00 5.41
N ALA A 40 -5.42 4.64 4.72
CA ALA A 40 -4.33 3.82 5.24
C ALA A 40 -2.96 4.51 5.14
N ARG A 41 -2.24 4.62 6.26
CA ARG A 41 -0.84 5.05 6.29
C ARG A 41 0.08 3.85 6.43
N PHE A 42 1.03 3.70 5.52
CA PHE A 42 2.04 2.65 5.54
C PHE A 42 3.44 3.21 5.75
N ALA A 43 4.22 2.55 6.59
CA ALA A 43 5.66 2.73 6.67
C ALA A 43 6.37 1.44 6.24
N PHE A 44 7.23 1.53 5.23
CA PHE A 44 8.02 0.41 4.72
C PHE A 44 9.52 0.66 4.91
N SER A 45 10.25 -0.38 5.32
CA SER A 45 11.72 -0.39 5.38
C SER A 45 12.29 -1.54 4.55
N GLY A 46 13.46 -1.33 3.94
CA GLY A 46 14.09 -2.31 3.04
C GLY A 46 15.11 -1.66 2.12
N ASN A 47 15.65 -2.44 1.18
CA ASN A 47 16.55 -1.95 0.13
C ASN A 47 15.83 -0.92 -0.78
N GLU A 48 16.51 0.16 -1.16
CA GLU A 48 15.95 1.23 -2.00
C GLU A 48 15.37 0.71 -3.33
N ILE A 49 16.03 -0.23 -4.00
CA ILE A 49 15.54 -0.81 -5.26
C ILE A 49 14.24 -1.59 -5.03
N ALA A 50 14.15 -2.31 -3.92
CA ALA A 50 12.95 -3.05 -3.55
C ALA A 50 11.80 -2.11 -3.17
N LEU A 51 12.10 -1.03 -2.44
CA LEU A 51 11.13 0.01 -2.10
C LEU A 51 10.61 0.73 -3.35
N ALA A 52 11.47 1.02 -4.33
CA ALA A 52 11.05 1.62 -5.60
C ALA A 52 10.12 0.69 -6.40
N ARG A 53 10.44 -0.61 -6.46
CA ARG A 53 9.57 -1.61 -7.10
C ARG A 53 8.23 -1.76 -6.39
N LEU A 54 8.26 -1.80 -5.05
CA LEU A 54 7.05 -1.83 -4.23
C LEU A 54 6.18 -0.59 -4.50
N ARG A 55 6.79 0.60 -4.56
CA ARG A 55 6.07 1.85 -4.85
C ARG A 55 5.37 1.80 -6.20
N ALA A 56 6.08 1.38 -7.25
CA ALA A 56 5.49 1.26 -8.59
C ALA A 56 4.30 0.28 -8.63
N GLN A 57 4.34 -0.81 -7.85
CA GLN A 57 3.20 -1.73 -7.76
C GLN A 57 2.03 -1.15 -6.96
N ILE A 58 2.31 -0.44 -5.87
CA ILE A 58 1.28 0.28 -5.10
C ILE A 58 0.56 1.29 -6.00
N ASP A 59 1.32 2.10 -6.75
CA ASP A 59 0.75 3.11 -7.65
C ASP A 59 -0.14 2.46 -8.73
N ARG A 60 0.23 1.28 -9.25
CA ARG A 60 -0.65 0.51 -10.16
C ARG A 60 -1.94 0.04 -9.50
N ILE A 61 -1.89 -0.44 -8.26
CA ILE A 61 -3.09 -0.86 -7.52
C ILE A 61 -4.04 0.31 -7.35
N VAL A 62 -3.51 1.44 -6.90
CA VAL A 62 -4.29 2.67 -6.69
C VAL A 62 -4.90 3.17 -8.00
N ALA A 63 -4.12 3.17 -9.09
CA ALA A 63 -4.62 3.56 -10.41
C ALA A 63 -5.77 2.66 -10.91
N TYR A 64 -5.69 1.35 -10.68
CA TYR A 64 -6.79 0.45 -11.02
C TYR A 64 -8.04 0.69 -10.16
N GLU A 65 -7.86 1.03 -8.89
CA GLU A 65 -8.99 1.34 -7.99
C GLU A 65 -9.68 2.66 -8.33
N THR A 66 -8.96 3.63 -8.90
CA THR A 66 -9.55 4.91 -9.35
C THR A 66 -10.22 4.81 -10.72
N VAL A 67 -9.77 3.95 -11.63
CA VAL A 67 -10.29 3.85 -13.01
C VAL A 67 -11.64 3.14 -13.11
N VAL A 68 -12.01 2.29 -12.15
CA VAL A 68 -13.36 1.68 -12.12
C VAL A 68 -14.35 2.68 -11.51
N GLN A 69 -14.67 3.74 -12.26
CA GLN A 69 -15.79 4.66 -12.02
C GLN A 69 -16.80 4.56 -13.17
#